data_AF-A0A8W8HVE2-F1
#
_entry.id   AF-A0A8W8HVE2-F1
#
_cell.length_a   1.000
_cell.length_b   1.000
_cell.length_c   1.000
_cell.angle_alpha   90.00
_cell.angle_beta   90.00
_cell.angle_gamma   90.00
#
_symmetry.space_group_name_H-M   'P 1'
#
loop_
_entity.id
_entity.type
_entity.pdbx_description
1 polymer ?
#
loop_
_entity_poly.entity_id
_entity_poly.type
_entity_poly.pdbx_seq_one_letter_code
_entity_poly.pdbx_strand_id
1 'polypeptide(L)'
;MDEKPAASTIRPGTRVVRGPDWASKRQDNGEGFVGTIIYVPKHGSNDHKVTVIWDSGLERRYRAGQDGKYDLRVFDSAPSGN
;
A
#
# COMPACT_ATOMS: atom_id res chain seq x y z
N MET A 1 -3.15 12.79 26.85
CA MET A 1 -2.13 12.81 25.78
C MET A 1 -2.70 11.95 24.69
N ASP A 2 -3.56 12.57 23.90
CA ASP A 2 -4.42 11.93 22.92
C ASP A 2 -3.55 11.49 21.75
N GLU A 3 -3.07 10.25 21.80
CA GLU A 3 -2.47 9.56 20.65
C GLU A 3 -3.58 9.38 19.61
N LYS A 4 -3.75 10.42 18.80
CA LYS A 4 -4.54 10.43 17.58
C LYS A 4 -4.18 9.16 16.81
N PRO A 5 -5.14 8.29 16.43
CA PRO A 5 -4.82 7.03 15.76
C PRO A 5 -3.91 7.35 14.58
N ALA A 6 -2.69 6.83 14.62
CA ALA A 6 -1.67 7.11 13.64
C ALA A 6 -2.23 6.75 12.27
N ALA A 7 -2.57 7.77 11.47
CA ALA A 7 -2.95 7.59 10.08
C ALA A 7 -1.93 6.65 9.45
N SER A 8 -2.40 5.47 9.02
CA SER A 8 -1.63 4.26 8.83
C SER A 8 -0.34 4.55 8.06
N THR A 9 0.76 4.73 8.79
CA THR A 9 2.04 5.10 8.17
C THR A 9 2.52 3.93 7.34
N ILE A 10 2.51 4.11 6.02
CA ILE A 10 2.98 3.15 5.04
C ILE A 10 4.46 2.85 5.30
N ARG A 11 4.79 1.57 5.54
CA ARG A 11 6.16 1.12 5.79
C ARG A 11 6.37 -0.29 5.24
N PRO A 12 7.62 -0.74 5.03
CA PRO A 12 7.88 -2.14 4.68
C PRO A 12 7.26 -3.09 5.72
N GLY A 13 6.63 -4.17 5.25
CA GLY A 13 5.83 -5.09 6.05
C GLY A 13 4.34 -4.74 6.13
N THR A 14 3.93 -3.52 5.75
CA THR A 14 2.51 -3.15 5.72
C THR A 14 1.76 -3.95 4.66
N ARG A 15 0.64 -4.55 5.06
CA ARG A 15 -0.27 -5.24 4.14
C ARG A 15 -1.13 -4.23 3.41
N VAL A 16 -1.31 -4.42 2.11
CA VAL A 16 -2.05 -3.53 1.23
C VAL A 16 -2.95 -4.30 0.29
N VAL A 17 -4.01 -3.65 -0.14
CA VAL A 17 -4.91 -4.11 -1.18
C VAL A 17 -5.05 -3.03 -2.24
N ARG A 18 -5.70 -3.37 -3.36
CA ARG A 18 -6.02 -2.40 -4.40
C ARG A 18 -6.88 -1.27 -3.83
N GLY A 19 -6.46 -0.05 -4.09
CA GLY A 19 -7.18 1.17 -3.76
C GLY A 19 -8.23 1.52 -4.81
N PRO A 20 -9.06 2.54 -4.55
CA PRO A 20 -10.13 2.97 -5.44
C PRO A 20 -9.61 3.56 -6.77
N ASP A 21 -8.42 4.18 -6.76
CA ASP A 21 -7.79 4.76 -7.96
C ASP A 21 -6.97 3.77 -8.78
N TRP A 22 -7.04 2.48 -8.43
CA TRP A 22 -6.27 1.44 -9.10
C TRP A 22 -6.60 1.36 -10.60
N ALA A 23 -5.68 1.87 -11.43
CA ALA A 23 -5.79 1.81 -12.89
C ALA A 23 -5.14 0.55 -13.50
N SER A 24 -4.39 -0.22 -12.72
CA SER A 24 -3.60 -1.37 -13.18
C SER A 24 -4.44 -2.65 -13.35
N LYS A 25 -5.62 -2.56 -13.98
CA LYS A 25 -6.69 -3.58 -14.03
C LYS A 25 -6.29 -4.99 -14.50
N ARG A 26 -5.11 -5.20 -15.08
CA ARG A 26 -4.74 -6.46 -15.75
C ARG A 26 -3.41 -7.05 -15.33
N GLN A 27 -2.80 -6.48 -14.30
CA GLN A 27 -1.38 -6.64 -14.07
C GLN A 27 -1.12 -7.65 -12.92
N ASP A 28 -2.17 -8.22 -12.33
CA ASP A 28 -2.13 -8.79 -10.96
C ASP A 28 -3.00 -10.05 -10.80
N ASN A 29 -3.29 -10.75 -11.91
CA ASN A 29 -3.93 -12.08 -11.95
C ASN A 29 -5.32 -12.25 -11.29
N GLY A 30 -6.07 -11.17 -11.08
CA GLY A 30 -7.46 -11.23 -10.60
C GLY A 30 -7.71 -10.45 -9.31
N GLU A 31 -8.94 -10.00 -9.08
CA GLU A 31 -9.35 -9.18 -7.94
C GLU A 31 -9.20 -9.93 -6.60
N GLY A 32 -8.72 -9.24 -5.56
CA GLY A 32 -8.76 -9.74 -4.17
C GLY A 32 -7.43 -10.17 -3.53
N PHE A 33 -6.29 -10.06 -4.22
CA PHE A 33 -5.00 -10.39 -3.60
C PHE A 33 -4.50 -9.29 -2.67
N VAL A 34 -3.99 -9.71 -1.51
CA VAL A 34 -3.26 -8.85 -0.58
C VAL A 34 -1.79 -8.81 -1.03
N GLY A 35 -1.14 -7.67 -0.79
CA GLY A 35 0.27 -7.48 -1.04
C GLY A 35 0.97 -7.00 0.22
N THR A 36 2.29 -7.18 0.26
CA THR A 36 3.16 -6.64 1.31
C THR A 36 4.06 -5.59 0.72
N ILE A 37 4.09 -4.41 1.33
CA ILE A 37 5.07 -3.40 0.97
C ILE A 37 6.45 -3.90 1.35
N ILE A 38 7.39 -3.91 0.41
CA ILE A 38 8.79 -4.27 0.67
C ILE A 38 9.70 -3.04 0.62
N TYR A 39 9.24 -1.96 0.00
CA TYR A 39 10.00 -0.73 -0.14
C TYR A 39 9.10 0.51 -0.09
N VAL A 40 9.49 1.47 0.74
CA VAL A 40 8.87 2.80 0.82
C VAL A 40 9.96 3.85 0.63
N PRO A 41 9.79 4.79 -0.31
CA PRO A 41 10.73 5.88 -0.50
C PRO A 41 10.77 6.78 0.74
N LYS A 42 11.92 7.40 1.02
CA LYS A 42 12.07 8.31 2.16
C LYS A 42 11.10 9.49 2.02
N HIS A 43 10.49 9.88 3.13
CA HIS A 43 9.65 11.08 3.20
C HIS A 43 10.42 12.32 2.70
N GLY A 44 9.84 13.04 1.75
CA GLY A 44 10.50 14.18 1.06
C GLY A 44 11.31 13.81 -0.19
N SER A 45 11.35 12.53 -0.58
CA SER A 45 11.87 12.13 -1.89
C SER A 45 10.86 12.51 -2.98
N ASN A 46 11.33 12.83 -4.19
CA ASN A 46 10.45 13.10 -5.33
C ASN A 46 9.74 11.83 -5.85
N ASP A 47 10.08 10.68 -5.27
CA ASP A 47 9.49 9.39 -5.58
C ASP A 47 8.34 9.09 -4.60
N HIS A 48 7.12 9.07 -5.12
CA HIS A 48 5.91 8.79 -4.35
C HIS A 48 5.35 7.40 -4.71
N LYS A 49 6.23 6.45 -4.98
CA LYS A 49 5.87 5.09 -5.40
C LYS A 49 6.45 4.05 -4.47
N VAL A 50 5.60 3.14 -4.01
CA VAL A 50 5.98 2.03 -3.13
C VAL A 50 6.08 0.73 -3.91
N THR A 51 6.98 -0.15 -3.50
CA THR A 51 7.09 -1.50 -4.08
C THR A 51 6.36 -2.49 -3.18
N VAL A 52 5.53 -3.31 -3.80
CA VAL A 52 4.69 -4.32 -3.18
C VAL A 52 5.01 -5.67 -3.80
N ILE A 53 5.17 -6.67 -2.95
CA ILE A 53 5.11 -8.07 -3.37
C ILE A 53 3.72 -8.61 -3.07
N TRP A 54 3.00 -9.02 -4.11
CA TRP A 54 1.71 -9.70 -3.97
C TRP A 54 1.93 -11.13 -3.48
N ASP A 55 0.96 -11.71 -2.76
CA ASP A 55 1.06 -13.11 -2.30
C ASP A 55 1.17 -14.11 -3.46
N SER A 56 0.82 -13.70 -4.70
CA SER A 56 1.10 -14.47 -5.92
C SER A 56 2.59 -14.58 -6.28
N GLY A 57 3.47 -13.89 -5.54
CA GLY A 57 4.91 -13.78 -5.81
C GLY A 57 5.28 -12.66 -6.78
N LEU A 58 4.32 -11.88 -7.26
CA LEU A 58 4.58 -10.78 -8.19
C LEU A 58 5.04 -9.52 -7.44
N GLU A 59 6.22 -9.03 -7.78
CA GLU A 59 6.72 -7.74 -7.30
C GLU A 59 6.34 -6.62 -8.27
N ARG A 60 5.70 -5.57 -7.74
CA ARG A 60 5.21 -4.44 -8.52
C ARG A 60 5.27 -3.14 -7.76
N ARG A 61 5.34 -2.04 -8.51
CA ARG A 61 5.48 -0.69 -7.96
C ARG A 61 4.25 0.17 -8.28
N TYR A 62 3.69 0.80 -7.26
CA TYR A 62 2.42 1.56 -7.35
C TYR A 62 2.56 2.95 -6.74
N ARG A 63 1.65 3.85 -7.12
CA ARG A 63 1.62 5.21 -6.61
C ARG A 63 0.98 5.24 -5.23
N ALA A 64 1.66 5.90 -4.30
CA ALA A 64 1.22 6.18 -2.95
C ALA A 64 1.30 7.71 -2.70
N GLY A 65 0.63 8.49 -3.55
CA GLY A 65 0.62 9.96 -3.48
C GLY A 65 1.21 10.66 -4.71
N GLN A 66 1.70 9.93 -5.71
CA GLN A 66 2.10 10.53 -6.99
C GLN A 66 0.87 11.15 -7.67
N ASP A 67 0.91 12.43 -8.04
CA ASP A 67 -0.22 13.17 -8.61
C ASP A 67 -1.47 13.21 -7.69
N GLY A 68 -1.29 13.00 -6.38
CA GLY A 68 -2.39 12.88 -5.44
C GLY A 68 -3.21 11.59 -5.60
N LYS A 69 -2.72 10.63 -6.39
CA LYS A 69 -3.39 9.35 -6.65
C LYS A 69 -2.81 8.24 -5.77
N TYR A 70 -3.71 7.40 -5.27
CA TYR A 70 -3.39 6.27 -4.40
C TYR A 70 -3.91 4.99 -5.03
N ASP A 71 -3.06 4.31 -5.79
CA ASP A 71 -3.43 3.02 -6.37
C ASP A 71 -3.61 1.97 -5.26
N LEU A 72 -2.96 2.12 -4.11
CA LEU A 72 -3.01 1.16 -3.00
C LEU A 72 -3.75 1.71 -1.78
N ARG A 73 -4.36 0.80 -1.03
CA ARG A 73 -4.94 1.08 0.29
C ARG A 73 -4.31 0.15 1.33
N VAL A 74 -4.06 0.67 2.53
CA VAL A 74 -3.63 -0.15 3.66
C VAL A 74 -4.73 -1.17 3.97
N PHE A 75 -4.33 -2.44 3.96
CA PHE A 75 -5.13 -3.52 4.51
C PHE A 75 -4.83 -3.57 6.00
N ASP A 76 -5.65 -2.87 6.77
CA ASP A 76 -5.56 -2.91 8.21
C ASP A 76 -6.18 -4.24 8.66
N SER A 77 -5.33 -5.22 8.93
CA SER A 77 -5.72 -6.48 9.56
C SER A 77 -5.41 -6.48 11.04
N ALA A 78 -5.28 -5.30 11.66
CA ALA A 78 -5.10 -5.25 13.09
C ALA A 78 -6.28 -6.01 13.72
N PRO A 79 -6.05 -6.96 14.64
CA PRO A 79 -7.13 -7.34 15.53
C PRO A 79 -7.60 -6.04 16.16
N SER A 80 -8.90 -5.77 16.09
CA SER A 80 -9.54 -4.78 16.95
C SER A 80 -9.32 -5.26 18.39
N GLY A 81 -8.14 -4.95 18.92
CA GLY A 81 -7.68 -5.34 20.25
C GLY A 81 -8.36 -4.44 21.25
N ASN A 82 -9.28 -5.06 21.97
CA ASN A 82 -10.13 -4.55 23.03
C ASN A 82 -9.38 -3.87 24.19
#